data_AF-A0A7C7YFV7-F1
#
_entry.id   AF-A0A7C7YFV7-F1
#
_cell.length_a   1.000
_cell.length_b   1.000
_cell.length_c   1.000
_cell.angle_alpha   90.00
_cell.angle_beta   90.00
_cell.angle_gamma   90.00
#
_symmetry.space_group_name_H-M   'P 1'
#
loop_
_entity.id
_entity.type
_entity.pdbx_description
1 polymer ?
#
loop_
_entity_poly.entity_id
_entity_poly.type
_entity_poly.pdbx_seq_one_letter_code
_entity_poly.pdbx_strand_id
1 'polypeptide(L)'
;MRRVRLNRIAGGVLARLTPTLAPTLALALPLALLACTEAPAPEAGPGRVAGWPAWGGEPGGGHYSLADQITPTNVHGLELAWVHNSGDI
;
A
#
# COMPACT_ATOMS: atom_id res chain seq x y z
N MET A 1 67.81 -23.18 32.05
CA MET A 1 67.77 -24.10 30.89
C MET A 1 66.31 -24.36 30.54
N ARG A 2 65.94 -24.17 29.27
CA ARG A 2 64.56 -24.11 28.74
C ARG A 2 63.84 -25.46 28.81
N ARG A 3 62.53 -25.45 29.14
CA ARG A 3 61.50 -26.38 28.63
C ARG A 3 60.15 -25.64 28.58
N VAL A 4 59.85 -24.97 27.46
CA VAL A 4 58.81 -25.36 26.49
C VAL A 4 57.60 -26.02 27.15
N ARG A 5 56.50 -25.26 27.30
CA ARG A 5 55.16 -25.84 27.49
C ARG A 5 54.48 -25.91 26.13
N LEU A 6 54.19 -27.13 25.69
CA LEU A 6 53.37 -27.40 24.52
C LEU A 6 51.91 -27.63 24.95
N ASN A 7 51.07 -27.00 24.17
CA ASN A 7 49.62 -26.96 24.09
C ASN A 7 48.95 -28.36 24.17
N ARG A 8 47.87 -28.46 24.96
CA ARG A 8 46.81 -29.46 24.79
C ARG A 8 45.44 -28.83 25.06
N ILE A 9 44.85 -28.34 23.97
CA ILE A 9 43.41 -28.39 23.63
C ILE A 9 42.54 -29.31 24.50
N ALA A 10 41.45 -28.76 25.05
CA ALA A 10 40.07 -29.22 24.84
C ALA A 10 39.11 -28.68 25.92
N GLY A 11 37.94 -28.19 25.48
CA GLY A 11 36.68 -28.37 26.22
C GLY A 11 36.01 -27.10 26.73
N GLY A 12 34.79 -26.86 26.24
CA GLY A 12 33.77 -26.15 27.04
C GLY A 12 33.37 -24.78 26.53
N VAL A 13 32.82 -24.73 25.32
CA VAL A 13 31.97 -23.63 24.87
C VAL A 13 30.67 -23.65 25.71
N LEU A 14 30.09 -22.45 25.89
CA LEU A 14 28.70 -22.15 26.28
C LEU A 14 28.42 -22.10 27.78
N ALA A 15 28.05 -20.91 28.26
CA ALA A 15 26.70 -20.67 28.78
C ALA A 15 26.64 -19.40 29.63
N ARG A 16 26.77 -18.20 29.03
CA ARG A 16 26.30 -16.95 29.65
C ARG A 16 25.95 -15.92 28.59
N LEU A 17 24.81 -16.09 27.90
CA LEU A 17 24.20 -15.01 27.11
C LEU A 17 22.70 -14.98 27.40
N THR A 18 22.37 -14.10 28.35
CA THR A 18 21.15 -13.31 28.53
C THR A 18 19.96 -13.57 27.57
N PRO A 19 18.78 -13.97 28.09
CA PRO A 19 17.56 -14.13 27.32
C PRO A 19 16.71 -12.84 27.34
N THR A 20 17.10 -11.80 26.62
CA THR A 20 16.30 -10.54 26.53
C THR A 20 15.90 -10.15 25.11
N LEU A 21 16.32 -10.90 24.09
CA LEU A 21 16.03 -10.61 22.68
C LEU A 21 14.68 -11.16 22.16
N ALA A 22 14.02 -12.05 22.90
CA ALA A 22 12.79 -12.70 22.47
C ALA A 22 11.52 -11.80 22.51
N PRO A 23 11.28 -10.95 23.53
CA PRO A 23 10.02 -10.20 23.60
C PRO A 23 10.00 -8.94 22.73
N THR A 24 11.17 -8.38 22.37
CA THR A 24 11.26 -7.19 21.50
C THR A 24 10.92 -7.51 20.05
N LEU A 25 11.25 -8.70 19.56
CA LEU A 25 10.91 -9.13 18.19
C LEU A 25 9.40 -9.41 18.03
N ALA A 26 8.77 -9.93 19.09
CA ALA A 26 7.33 -10.26 19.09
C ALA A 26 6.43 -9.01 19.04
N LEU A 27 6.91 -7.87 19.57
CA LEU A 27 6.17 -6.60 19.52
C LEU A 27 6.47 -5.76 18.27
N ALA A 28 7.65 -5.90 17.67
CA ALA A 28 8.07 -5.12 16.50
C ALA A 28 7.36 -5.56 15.20
N LEU A 29 7.06 -6.85 15.07
CA LEU A 29 6.39 -7.42 13.89
C LEU A 29 4.97 -6.86 13.64
N PRO A 30 4.06 -6.79 14.64
CA PRO A 30 2.74 -6.19 14.42
C PRO A 30 2.80 -4.67 14.20
N LEU A 31 3.79 -3.97 14.77
CA LEU A 31 3.98 -2.53 14.55
C LEU A 31 4.40 -2.20 13.12
N ALA A 32 5.27 -3.03 12.51
CA ALA A 32 5.68 -2.89 11.13
C ALA A 32 4.53 -3.13 10.13
N LEU A 33 3.61 -4.04 10.46
CA LEU A 33 2.41 -4.30 9.65
C LEU A 33 1.43 -3.12 9.65
N LEU A 34 1.31 -2.37 10.75
CA LEU A 34 0.50 -1.15 10.79
C LEU A 34 1.10 0.01 9.98
N ALA A 35 2.41 0.02 9.76
CA ALA A 35 3.08 1.08 8.99
C ALA A 35 2.95 0.91 7.46
N CYS A 36 2.57 -0.28 6.99
CA CYS A 36 2.44 -0.58 5.56
C CYS A 36 1.03 -0.41 4.99
N THR A 37 0.10 0.22 5.72
CA THR A 37 -1.24 0.47 5.18
C THR A 37 -1.19 1.69 4.26
N GLU A 38 -1.40 1.48 2.96
CA GLU A 38 -1.67 2.57 2.02
C GLU A 38 -2.89 3.36 2.53
N ALA A 39 -2.77 4.68 2.65
CA ALA A 39 -3.88 5.51 3.09
C ALA A 39 -5.02 5.39 2.07
N PRO A 40 -6.28 5.18 2.51
CA PRO A 40 -7.41 5.13 1.58
C PRO A 40 -7.46 6.43 0.79
N ALA A 41 -7.66 6.32 -0.52
CA ALA A 41 -7.82 7.48 -1.39
C ALA A 41 -8.93 8.39 -0.83
N PRO A 42 -8.77 9.72 -0.89
CA PRO A 42 -9.78 10.63 -0.39
C PRO A 42 -11.11 10.34 -1.10
N GLU A 43 -12.14 9.95 -0.35
CA GLU A 43 -13.48 9.77 -0.88
C GLU A 43 -13.96 11.09 -1.47
N ALA A 44 -14.16 11.11 -2.79
CA ALA A 44 -14.70 12.29 -3.46
C ALA A 44 -16.16 12.44 -3.02
N GLY A 45 -16.43 13.47 -2.20
CA GLY A 45 -17.79 13.84 -1.78
C GLY A 45 -18.72 14.08 -2.98
N PRO A 46 -20.04 14.18 -2.76
CA PRO A 46 -21.00 14.31 -3.85
C PRO A 46 -20.70 15.60 -4.64
N GLY A 47 -20.19 15.44 -5.85
CA GLY A 47 -20.01 16.55 -6.79
C GLY A 47 -21.35 16.96 -7.40
N ARG A 48 -21.31 17.99 -8.25
CA ARG A 48 -22.47 18.40 -9.05
C ARG A 48 -22.89 17.28 -9.98
N VAL A 49 -24.18 16.99 -10.03
CA VAL A 49 -24.75 16.05 -10.98
C VAL A 49 -25.01 16.78 -12.30
N ALA A 50 -24.43 16.30 -13.39
CA ALA A 50 -24.69 16.78 -14.75
C ALA A 50 -25.25 15.63 -15.61
N GLY A 51 -26.26 15.93 -16.43
CA GLY A 51 -26.88 14.97 -17.35
C GLY A 51 -26.27 14.99 -18.74
N TRP A 52 -26.80 14.14 -19.64
CA TRP A 52 -26.38 14.08 -21.05
C TRP A 52 -27.59 13.96 -22.01
N PRO A 53 -28.46 14.99 -22.10
CA PRO A 53 -29.73 14.92 -22.83
C PRO A 53 -29.59 14.94 -24.37
N ALA A 54 -28.47 15.43 -24.88
CA ALA A 54 -28.17 15.49 -26.31
C ALA A 54 -26.79 14.88 -26.58
N TRP A 55 -26.51 14.52 -27.84
CA TRP A 55 -25.24 13.87 -28.22
C TRP A 55 -23.99 14.61 -27.72
N GLY A 56 -23.97 15.95 -27.83
CA GLY A 56 -22.87 16.78 -27.34
C GLY A 56 -23.07 17.36 -25.93
N GLY A 57 -23.92 16.74 -25.11
CA GLY A 57 -24.25 17.18 -23.74
C GLY A 57 -25.27 18.32 -23.70
N GLU A 58 -25.17 19.28 -24.61
CA GLU A 58 -26.06 20.45 -24.72
C GLU A 58 -26.51 20.66 -26.18
N PRO A 59 -27.58 21.45 -26.43
CA PRO A 59 -28.05 21.73 -27.79
C PRO A 59 -26.98 22.34 -28.73
N GLY A 60 -25.97 23.02 -28.18
CA GLY A 60 -24.87 23.61 -28.93
C GLY A 60 -23.69 22.65 -29.22
N GLY A 61 -23.70 21.43 -28.68
CA GLY A 61 -22.69 20.41 -29.00
C GLY A 61 -21.31 20.60 -28.36
N GLY A 62 -21.23 21.17 -27.16
CA GLY A 62 -19.95 21.55 -26.54
C GLY A 62 -19.11 20.40 -25.96
N HIS A 63 -19.70 19.23 -25.69
CA HIS A 63 -19.04 18.11 -25.00
C HIS A 63 -18.43 18.47 -23.63
N TYR A 64 -18.95 19.54 -23.01
CA TYR A 64 -18.49 20.02 -21.70
C TYR A 64 -19.48 19.59 -20.61
N SER A 65 -18.96 19.11 -19.48
CA SER A 65 -19.75 18.70 -18.31
C SER A 65 -19.45 19.57 -17.10
N LEU A 66 -20.49 19.94 -16.36
CA LEU A 66 -20.38 20.71 -15.10
C LEU A 66 -20.09 19.82 -13.87
N ALA A 67 -20.06 18.50 -14.05
CA ALA A 67 -19.73 17.55 -12.99
C ALA A 67 -18.27 17.74 -12.54
N ASP A 68 -18.05 17.76 -11.23
CA ASP A 68 -16.77 18.15 -10.62
C ASP A 68 -16.25 17.18 -9.55
N GLN A 69 -16.90 16.01 -9.40
CA GLN A 69 -16.46 14.99 -8.47
C GLN A 69 -15.09 14.40 -8.86
N ILE A 70 -14.83 14.26 -10.16
CA ILE A 70 -13.56 13.77 -10.71
C ILE A 70 -12.71 14.98 -11.10
N THR A 71 -11.49 15.03 -10.57
CA THR A 71 -10.54 16.14 -10.73
C THR A 71 -9.18 15.61 -11.19
N PRO A 72 -8.26 16.48 -11.68
CA PRO A 72 -6.91 16.08 -12.05
C PRO A 72 -6.12 15.45 -10.88
N THR A 73 -6.49 15.77 -9.64
CA THR A 73 -5.81 15.23 -8.46
C THR A 73 -6.29 13.85 -8.07
N ASN A 74 -7.52 13.43 -8.41
CA ASN A 74 -8.06 12.11 -8.03
C ASN A 74 -8.29 11.16 -9.21
N VAL A 75 -8.20 11.63 -10.46
CA VAL A 75 -8.44 10.83 -11.69
C VAL A 75 -7.59 9.55 -11.77
N HIS A 76 -6.43 9.54 -11.13
CA HIS A 76 -5.53 8.39 -11.09
C HIS A 76 -6.08 7.21 -10.27
N GLY A 77 -7.05 7.44 -9.39
CA GLY A 77 -7.68 6.41 -8.56
C GLY A 77 -8.99 5.86 -9.14
N LEU A 78 -9.27 6.09 -10.43
CA LEU A 78 -10.49 5.56 -11.06
C LEU A 78 -10.37 4.05 -11.32
N GLU A 79 -11.44 3.33 -10.97
CA GLU A 79 -11.58 1.90 -11.22
C GLU A 79 -12.74 1.63 -12.18
N LEU A 80 -12.70 0.46 -12.82
CA LEU A 80 -13.77 0.01 -13.70
C LEU A 80 -15.05 -0.27 -12.90
N ALA A 81 -16.09 0.52 -13.15
CA ALA A 81 -17.37 0.36 -12.46
C ALA A 81 -18.23 -0.79 -13.04
N TRP A 82 -18.26 -0.94 -14.37
CA TRP A 82 -19.06 -1.96 -15.05
C TRP A 82 -18.60 -2.15 -16.50
N VAL A 83 -19.00 -3.27 -17.11
CA VAL A 83 -18.77 -3.59 -18.53
C VAL A 83 -20.08 -4.00 -19.18
N HIS A 84 -20.36 -3.48 -20.38
CA HIS A 84 -21.47 -3.93 -21.22
C HIS A 84 -20.94 -4.49 -22.55
N ASN A 85 -21.37 -5.71 -22.90
CA ASN A 85 -21.11 -6.32 -24.19
C ASN A 85 -22.35 -6.17 -25.08
N SER A 86 -22.24 -5.43 -26.19
CA SER A 86 -23.34 -5.19 -27.13
C SER A 86 -23.70 -6.42 -27.97
N GLY A 87 -22.75 -7.37 -28.12
CA GLY A 87 -22.93 -8.58 -28.93
C GLY A 87 -22.76 -8.36 -30.45
N ASP A 88 -22.18 -7.24 -30.86
CA ASP A 88 -21.79 -6.99 -32.25
C ASP A 88 -20.57 -7.86 -32.64
N ILE A 89 -20.53 -8.36 -33.89
CA ILE A 89 -19.56 -9.35 -34.41
C ILE A 89 -18.82 -8.88 -35.66
#